data_AF-A0A966XC07-F1
#
_entry.id   AF-A0A966XC07-F1
#
_cell.length_a   1.000
_cell.length_b   1.000
_cell.length_c   1.000
_cell.angle_alpha   90.00
_cell.angle_beta   90.00
_cell.angle_gamma   90.00
#
_symmetry.space_group_name_H-M   'P 1'
#
loop_
_entity.id
_entity.type
_entity.pdbx_description
1 polymer ?
#
loop_
_entity_poly.entity_id
_entity_poly.type
_entity_poly.pdbx_seq_one_letter_code
_entity_poly.pdbx_strand_id
1 'polypeptide(L)' 'QKAMIDDLPLFSQMPAPSNVAPPKTDAVQEALENIYPDDLSPREALQKLYDLKELLRKS' A
#
# COMPACT_ATOMS: atom_id res chain seq x y z
N GLN A 1 23.62 19.66 47.86
CA GLN A 1 22.79 18.48 47.55
C GLN A 1 22.71 18.35 46.04
N LYS A 2 23.01 17.13 45.57
CA LYS A 2 22.92 16.53 44.24
C LYS A 2 22.50 17.40 43.04
N ALA A 3 23.45 17.55 42.11
CA ALA A 3 23.17 17.58 40.68
C ALA A 3 22.34 16.34 40.29
N MET A 4 21.26 16.50 39.52
CA MET A 4 20.65 15.52 38.58
C MET A 4 19.43 16.19 37.92
N ILE A 5 19.68 17.24 37.13
CA ILE A 5 18.67 17.79 36.19
C ILE A 5 19.12 17.54 34.74
N ASP A 6 20.37 17.12 34.54
CA ASP A 6 20.99 16.87 33.23
C ASP A 6 20.78 15.45 32.69
N ASP A 7 19.95 14.63 33.36
CA ASP A 7 19.82 13.21 33.02
C ASP A 7 18.37 12.70 33.19
N LEU A 8 17.38 13.57 32.95
CA LEU A 8 16.00 13.13 32.76
C LEU A 8 15.70 13.04 31.25
N PRO A 9 15.86 11.85 30.65
CA PRO A 9 15.59 11.60 29.24
C PRO A 9 14.08 11.47 29.00
N LEU A 10 13.28 12.43 29.47
CA LEU A 10 11.86 12.49 29.12
C LEU A 10 11.66 12.83 27.62
N PHE A 11 12.75 13.13 26.92
CA PHE A 11 12.82 13.38 25.48
C PHE A 11 13.68 12.36 24.72
N SER A 12 14.01 11.20 25.33
CA SER A 12 14.75 10.16 24.62
C SER A 12 13.83 9.29 23.77
N GLN A 13 14.28 9.10 22.53
CA GLN A 13 13.85 8.16 21.51
C GLN A 13 12.55 8.53 20.79
N MET A 14 12.71 9.40 19.78
CA MET A 14 11.91 9.25 18.56
C MET A 14 12.14 7.83 18.03
N PRO A 15 11.10 7.00 17.86
CA PRO A 15 11.25 5.76 17.12
C PRO A 15 11.79 6.10 15.74
N ALA A 16 12.79 5.33 15.26
CA ALA A 16 13.24 5.43 13.89
C ALA A 16 12.01 5.40 12.98
N PRO A 17 11.93 6.25 11.93
CA PRO A 17 10.82 6.18 10.99
C PRO A 17 10.72 4.73 10.56
N SER A 18 9.57 4.11 10.87
CA SER A 18 9.28 2.79 10.34
C SER A 18 9.49 2.93 8.84
N ASN A 19 10.39 2.10 8.30
CA ASN A 19 10.58 2.01 6.88
C ASN A 19 9.20 1.65 6.33
N VAL A 20 8.46 2.66 5.86
CA VAL A 20 7.15 2.48 5.27
C VAL A 20 7.48 1.62 4.08
N ALA A 21 7.20 0.32 4.19
CA ALA A 21 7.40 -0.58 3.08
C ALA A 21 6.75 0.12 1.89
N PRO A 22 7.48 0.33 0.78
CA PRO A 22 6.90 1.00 -0.38
C PRO A 22 5.56 0.31 -0.64
N PRO A 23 4.48 1.09 -0.85
CA PRO A 23 3.16 0.51 -1.00
C PRO A 23 3.29 -0.63 -2.00
N LYS A 24 2.95 -1.84 -1.55
CA LYS A 24 3.02 -3.04 -2.39
C LYS A 24 2.30 -2.63 -3.66
N THR A 25 3.02 -2.54 -4.79
CA THR A 25 2.46 -2.06 -6.04
C THR A 25 1.30 -2.98 -6.38
N ASP A 26 0.08 -2.53 -6.09
CA ASP A 26 -1.11 -3.34 -6.18
C ASP A 26 -1.58 -3.27 -7.63
N ALA A 27 -0.92 -4.06 -8.47
CA ALA A 27 -1.18 -4.13 -9.90
C ALA A 27 -2.64 -4.49 -10.19
N VAL A 28 -3.33 -5.17 -9.26
CA VAL A 28 -4.74 -5.48 -9.38
C VAL A 28 -5.58 -4.23 -9.11
N GLN A 29 -5.26 -3.47 -8.06
CA GLN A 29 -5.94 -2.22 -7.75
C GLN A 29 -5.76 -1.18 -8.87
N GLU A 30 -4.54 -1.00 -9.37
CA GLU A 30 -4.28 -0.08 -10.50
C GLU A 30 -5.06 -0.50 -11.77
N ALA A 31 -5.11 -1.80 -12.07
CA ALA A 31 -5.88 -2.29 -13.20
C ALA A 31 -7.40 -2.08 -13.01
N LEU A 32 -7.92 -2.21 -11.78
CA LEU A 32 -9.33 -1.98 -11.46
C LEU A 32 -9.74 -0.51 -11.60
N GLU A 33 -8.91 0.43 -11.15
CA GLU A 33 -9.20 1.88 -11.23
C GLU A 33 -9.35 2.37 -12.67
N ASN A 34 -8.78 1.65 -13.63
CA ASN A 34 -8.82 1.98 -15.06
C ASN A 34 -9.96 1.26 -15.83
N ILE A 35 -10.80 0.47 -15.17
CA ILE A 35 -11.94 -0.21 -15.80
C ILE A 35 -13.18 0.68 -15.73
N TYR A 36 -13.76 0.97 -16.90
CA TYR A 36 -15.05 1.65 -17.05
C TYR A 36 -16.09 0.65 -17.56
N PRO A 37 -16.93 0.05 -16.70
CA PRO A 37 -17.80 -1.06 -17.08
C PRO A 37 -18.81 -0.71 -18.18
N ASP A 38 -19.26 0.55 -18.22
CA ASP A 38 -20.26 1.03 -19.19
C ASP A 38 -19.71 1.08 -20.63
N ASP A 39 -18.38 1.15 -20.79
CA ASP A 39 -17.70 1.17 -22.10
C ASP A 39 -17.41 -0.25 -22.61
N LEU A 40 -17.69 -1.29 -21.82
CA LEU A 40 -17.36 -2.67 -22.16
C LEU A 40 -18.59 -3.43 -22.62
N SER A 41 -18.46 -4.15 -23.73
CA SER A 41 -19.40 -5.22 -24.05
C SER A 41 -19.31 -6.34 -23.00
N PRO A 42 -20.35 -7.19 -22.85
CA PRO A 42 -20.33 -8.31 -21.92
C PRO A 42 -19.12 -9.25 -22.10
N ARG A 43 -18.68 -9.43 -23.35
CA ARG A 43 -17.49 -10.25 -23.66
C ARG A 43 -16.19 -9.58 -23.19
N GLU A 44 -16.06 -8.28 -23.37
CA GLU A 44 -14.87 -7.54 -22.93
C GLU A 44 -14.79 -7.45 -21.42
N ALA A 45 -15.93 -7.24 -20.74
CA ALA A 45 -16.00 -7.28 -19.28
C ALA A 45 -15.53 -8.65 -18.75
N LEU A 46 -16.00 -9.75 -19.36
CA LEU A 46 -15.54 -11.09 -18.98
C LEU A 46 -14.03 -11.27 -19.19
N GLN A 47 -13.48 -10.76 -20.29
CA GLN A 47 -12.03 -10.80 -20.53
C GLN A 47 -11.27 -10.03 -19.44
N LYS A 48 -11.72 -8.82 -19.08
CA LYS A 48 -11.11 -8.02 -18.00
C LYS A 48 -11.10 -8.76 -16.66
N LEU A 49 -12.14 -9.54 -16.34
CA LEU A 49 -12.17 -10.36 -15.13
C LEU A 49 -11.10 -11.45 -15.14
N TYR A 50 -10.84 -12.08 -16.29
CA TYR A 50 -9.76 -13.05 -16.42
C TYR A 50 -8.39 -12.37 -16.29
N ASP A 51 -8.20 -11.21 -16.90
CA ASP A 51 -6.95 -10.45 -16.81
C ASP A 51 -6.64 -10.08 -15.35
N LEU A 52 -7.64 -9.60 -14.60
CA LEU A 52 -7.51 -9.32 -13.15
C LEU A 52 -7.16 -10.58 -12.35
N LYS A 53 -7.77 -11.73 -12.67
CA LYS A 53 -7.46 -13.01 -12.02
C LYS A 53 -6.01 -13.45 -12.30
N GLU A 54 -5.48 -13.18 -13.49
CA GLU A 54 -4.09 -13.45 -13.79
C GLU A 54 -3.14 -12.54 -13.02
N LEU A 55 -3.45 -11.24 -12.92
CA LEU A 55 -2.67 -10.29 -12.13
C LEU A 55 -2.60 -10.72 -10.67
N LEU A 56 -3.73 -11.13 -10.09
CA LEU A 56 -3.81 -11.64 -8.71
C LEU A 56 -2.94 -12.89 -8.46
N ARG A 57 -2.75 -13.73 -9.49
CA ARG A 57 -1.91 -14.93 -9.38
C ARG A 57 -0.42 -14.65 -9.50
N LYS A 58 -0.05 -13.51 -10.10
CA LYS A 58 1.34 -13.10 -10.35
C LYS A 58 1.90 -12.21 -9.24
N SER A 59 1.04 -11.57 -8.45
CA SER A 59 1.33 -10.73 -7.27
C SER A 59 1.50 -11.52 -5.97
#